data_AF-A0A936AWA2-F1
#
_entry.id   AF-A0A936AWA2-F1
#
_cell.length_a   1.000
_cell.length_b   1.000
_cell.length_c   1.000
_cell.angle_alpha   90.00
_cell.angle_beta   90.00
_cell.angle_gamma   90.00
#
_symmetry.space_group_name_H-M   'P 1'
#
loop_
_entity.id
_entity.type
_entity.pdbx_description
1 polymer ?
#
loop_
_entity_poly.entity_id
_entity_poly.type
_entity_poly.pdbx_seq_one_letter_code
_entity_poly.pdbx_strand_id
1 'polypeptide(L)'
;MCKKYLFLLFLLSFFASLTIAQKPYLQVQTSGGYSIPMLELKESNHFAENGWNGNLGFGMFFGKFGIMARGGYQRFSSTPSFKSFIINQYKENGSQLSTQYWENAYGMIGPVFKWSLGRVDIDFFAKIGVSNLKVPSHLFTKKFAGQTTEIASYYGKNKELIPIWNGGITFHTRIGKNLYLFLEPSFLSNMYLSNTNTTFRYVNATDVNRNGFIDDVEFVEAEIVKQIKETVFSNLNLNFGISYQIGRQKSIPEPIPMITLEDTLSREEVTETMVQKNDADSSLPEIKETAIEINKTQPKSENEISAVSNSNDKALNTTMEKSDKNEVVETAKINEETDYDEAAAKFLYKAGEMYYQGNDFENAVACFNKIKNDPNQMMAKYMFALSLAQMLNCEEAMAEYAEFSNSYKKDDAGVLHTVFISQTEECKKTVEEIKQKRIVLAQKTDDLAGKNFIPGENTEANSSNPTDRNTNVSTTSGKVQGNEKPSTKTSNDKNTVSPTKGKIYKVQFVALKISNKEFPKLENIGNITHEFFPKKSMYRYTLGPYANETDAESDMIKVRAMGFSDAFLAEYTNGLRTNTLHHAR
;
A
#
# COMPACT_ATOMS: atom_id res chain seq x y z
N MET A 1 22.50 14.09 40.33
CA MET A 1 21.90 15.45 40.24
C MET A 1 22.88 16.54 39.80
N CYS A 2 24.12 16.60 40.32
CA CYS A 2 25.05 17.73 40.09
C CYS A 2 25.32 18.10 38.61
N LYS A 3 25.42 17.12 37.70
CA LYS A 3 25.67 17.38 36.26
C LYS A 3 24.52 18.10 35.53
N LYS A 4 23.25 17.90 35.93
CA LYS A 4 22.10 18.56 35.29
C LYS A 4 22.01 20.04 35.65
N TYR A 5 22.31 20.38 36.90
CA TYR A 5 22.34 21.77 37.37
C TYR A 5 23.52 22.55 36.79
N LEU A 6 24.68 21.90 36.63
CA LEU A 6 25.84 22.53 36.01
C LEU A 6 25.57 22.91 34.54
N PHE A 7 24.87 22.06 33.78
CA PHE A 7 24.46 22.38 32.41
C PHE A 7 23.43 23.51 32.33
N LEU A 8 22.46 23.53 33.25
CA LEU A 8 21.48 24.62 33.34
C LEU A 8 22.12 25.96 33.70
N LEU A 9 23.07 25.96 34.64
CA LEU A 9 23.83 27.15 35.05
C LEU A 9 24.74 27.66 33.92
N PHE A 10 25.36 26.76 33.16
CA PHE A 10 26.14 27.11 31.97
C PHE A 10 25.27 27.72 30.87
N LEU A 11 24.07 27.16 30.63
CA LEU A 11 23.10 27.76 29.72
C LEU A 11 22.70 29.16 30.19
N LEU A 12 22.35 29.32 31.47
CA LEU A 12 21.97 30.61 32.06
C LEU A 12 23.09 31.66 31.96
N SER A 13 24.33 31.31 32.26
CA SER A 13 25.47 32.24 32.15
C SER A 13 25.79 32.59 30.70
N PHE A 14 25.72 31.60 29.80
CA PHE A 14 25.86 31.82 28.36
C PHE A 14 24.79 32.81 27.85
N PHE A 15 23.52 32.63 28.24
CA PHE A 15 22.45 33.57 27.88
C PHE A 15 22.63 34.97 28.50
N ALA A 16 23.12 35.07 29.73
CA ALA A 16 23.38 36.36 30.37
C ALA A 16 24.52 37.16 29.68
N SER A 17 25.51 36.47 29.09
CA SER A 17 26.58 37.13 28.33
C SER A 17 26.18 37.57 26.91
N LEU A 18 25.11 37.01 26.35
CA LEU A 18 24.62 37.34 25.02
C LEU A 18 23.75 38.62 24.99
N THR A 19 23.33 39.13 26.16
CA THR A 19 22.57 40.38 26.28
C THR A 19 23.48 41.61 26.26
N ILE A 20 24.20 41.81 25.16
CA ILE A 20 24.77 43.14 24.87
C ILE A 20 23.59 44.07 24.58
N ALA A 21 23.65 45.31 25.10
CA ALA A 21 22.57 46.30 25.20
C ALA A 21 21.94 46.76 23.86
N GLN A 22 21.37 45.84 23.09
CA GLN A 22 20.56 46.16 21.92
C GLN A 22 19.11 46.38 22.37
N LYS A 23 18.50 47.48 21.92
CA LYS A 23 17.10 47.77 22.20
C LYS A 23 16.21 46.66 21.65
N PRO A 24 15.17 46.24 22.40
CA PRO A 24 14.25 45.22 21.92
C PRO A 24 13.54 45.68 20.65
N TYR A 25 13.29 44.75 19.73
CA TYR A 25 12.51 45.01 18.53
C TYR A 25 11.47 43.91 18.29
N LEU A 26 10.35 44.30 17.70
CA LEU A 26 9.27 43.39 17.32
C LEU A 26 9.46 42.96 15.87
N GLN A 27 9.29 41.68 15.59
CA GLN A 27 9.34 41.11 14.24
C GLN A 27 8.00 40.44 13.93
N VAL A 28 7.38 40.82 12.82
CA VAL A 28 6.17 40.20 12.29
C VAL A 28 6.56 39.40 11.05
N GLN A 29 6.00 38.20 10.88
CA GLN A 29 6.28 37.28 9.78
C GLN A 29 4.97 36.72 9.21
N THR A 30 4.87 36.66 7.90
CA THR A 30 3.85 35.85 7.22
C THR A 30 4.52 35.02 6.13
N SER A 31 4.10 33.76 6.00
CA SER A 31 4.63 32.85 4.99
C SER A 31 3.57 31.88 4.49
N GLY A 32 3.78 31.39 3.29
CA GLY A 32 3.12 30.22 2.72
C GLY A 32 4.17 29.22 2.27
N GLY A 33 3.80 27.95 2.22
CA GLY A 33 4.77 26.92 1.92
C GLY A 33 4.16 25.61 1.48
N TYR A 34 5.07 24.68 1.22
CA TYR A 34 4.77 23.30 0.91
C TYR A 34 5.09 22.42 2.11
N SER A 35 4.25 21.43 2.36
CA SER A 35 4.38 20.49 3.47
C SER A 35 4.50 19.07 2.93
N ILE A 36 5.53 18.35 3.36
CA ILE A 36 5.82 16.99 2.92
C ILE A 36 5.68 16.07 4.14
N PRO A 37 4.76 15.09 4.14
CA PRO A 37 4.62 14.13 5.23
C PRO A 37 5.89 13.28 5.37
N MET A 38 6.28 12.99 6.61
CA MET A 38 7.50 12.28 6.97
C MET A 38 7.19 11.16 7.97
N LEU A 39 8.13 10.21 8.12
CA LEU A 39 8.02 9.10 9.09
C LEU A 39 6.73 8.29 8.87
N GLU A 40 6.03 7.93 9.95
CA GLU A 40 4.79 7.15 9.95
C GLU A 40 3.71 7.78 9.06
N LEU A 41 3.61 9.12 9.04
CA LEU A 41 2.60 9.80 8.22
C LEU A 41 2.78 9.54 6.71
N LYS A 42 3.99 9.17 6.27
CA LYS A 42 4.29 8.80 4.88
C LYS A 42 3.95 7.34 4.54
N GLU A 43 3.70 6.48 5.54
CA GLU A 43 3.34 5.09 5.26
C GLU A 43 2.02 5.02 4.46
N SER A 44 1.93 4.02 3.60
CA SER A 44 0.84 3.89 2.61
C SER A 44 -0.56 3.76 3.23
N ASN A 45 -0.65 3.39 4.51
CA ASN A 45 -1.88 3.21 5.26
C ASN A 45 -2.39 4.48 5.96
N HIS A 46 -1.63 5.60 5.93
CA HIS A 46 -2.10 6.90 6.44
C HIS A 46 -2.60 7.82 5.33
N PHE A 47 -2.33 7.44 4.07
CA PHE A 47 -2.80 8.11 2.87
C PHE A 47 -2.48 9.61 2.86
N ALA A 48 -1.43 10.09 3.54
CA ALA A 48 -1.09 11.51 3.53
C ALA A 48 -0.17 11.80 2.34
N GLU A 49 -0.58 12.70 1.48
CA GLU A 49 0.25 13.23 0.40
C GLU A 49 0.83 14.58 0.78
N ASN A 50 1.60 15.16 -0.13
CA ASN A 50 2.10 16.49 0.07
C ASN A 50 0.95 17.52 0.12
N GLY A 51 1.21 18.62 0.81
CA GLY A 51 0.22 19.62 1.13
C GLY A 51 0.78 21.04 1.05
N TRP A 52 -0.06 22.00 1.41
CA TRP A 52 0.33 23.39 1.55
C TRP A 52 0.10 23.85 2.99
N ASN A 53 0.80 24.90 3.38
CA ASN A 53 0.62 25.53 4.67
C ASN A 53 0.67 27.07 4.57
N GLY A 54 0.09 27.73 5.56
CA GLY A 54 0.19 29.16 5.77
C GLY A 54 0.49 29.47 7.23
N ASN A 55 1.35 30.46 7.50
CA ASN A 55 1.79 30.83 8.83
C ASN A 55 1.74 32.34 9.05
N LEU A 56 1.43 32.71 10.30
CA LEU A 56 1.58 34.05 10.84
C LEU A 56 2.38 33.97 12.13
N GLY A 57 3.42 34.79 12.26
CA GLY A 57 4.30 34.81 13.42
C GLY A 57 4.60 36.21 13.91
N PHE A 58 4.79 36.33 15.22
CA PHE A 58 5.27 37.54 15.87
C PHE A 58 6.33 37.16 16.89
N GLY A 59 7.43 37.91 16.94
CA GLY A 59 8.52 37.64 17.88
C GLY A 59 9.15 38.90 18.41
N MET A 60 9.49 38.88 19.69
CA MET A 60 10.21 39.96 20.36
C MET A 60 11.67 39.54 20.54
N PHE A 61 12.58 40.38 20.06
CA PHE A 61 14.02 40.09 20.03
C PHE A 61 14.78 41.06 20.92
N PHE A 62 15.70 40.51 21.71
CA PHE A 62 16.64 41.19 22.61
C PHE A 62 18.06 40.92 22.11
N GLY A 63 18.44 41.62 21.04
CA GLY A 63 19.68 41.38 20.32
C GLY A 63 19.64 40.12 19.46
N LYS A 64 20.52 39.14 19.74
CA LYS A 64 20.61 37.86 19.01
C LYS A 64 19.60 36.82 19.50
N PHE A 65 18.98 37.02 20.65
CA PHE A 65 17.99 36.10 21.19
C PHE A 65 16.59 36.71 21.06
N GLY A 66 15.58 35.88 20.84
CA GLY A 66 14.19 36.30 20.84
C GLY A 66 13.24 35.20 21.25
N ILE A 67 11.99 35.57 21.54
CA ILE A 67 10.88 34.65 21.74
C ILE A 67 9.87 34.92 20.64
N MET A 68 9.47 33.87 19.93
CA MET A 68 8.55 33.96 18.81
C MET A 68 7.34 33.07 19.04
N ALA A 69 6.16 33.64 18.91
CA ALA A 69 4.91 32.93 18.77
C ALA A 69 4.52 32.82 17.29
N ARG A 70 3.93 31.70 16.91
CA ARG A 70 3.50 31.42 15.54
C ARG A 70 2.20 30.64 15.55
N GLY A 71 1.26 31.08 14.73
CA GLY A 71 0.08 30.31 14.35
C GLY A 71 0.18 29.86 12.90
N GLY A 72 -0.44 28.73 12.58
CA GLY A 72 -0.46 28.25 11.21
C GLY A 72 -1.58 27.26 10.94
N TYR A 73 -1.80 27.01 9.65
CA TYR A 73 -2.74 26.03 9.14
C TYR A 73 -2.06 25.21 8.04
N GLN A 74 -2.26 23.89 8.05
CA GLN A 74 -1.72 22.97 7.06
C GLN A 74 -2.81 22.06 6.53
N ARG A 75 -2.71 21.73 5.25
CA ARG A 75 -3.65 20.85 4.57
C ARG A 75 -2.90 19.88 3.66
N PHE A 76 -3.08 18.58 3.88
CA PHE A 76 -2.51 17.51 3.06
C PHE A 76 -3.63 16.78 2.34
N SER A 77 -3.48 16.53 1.05
CA SER A 77 -4.44 15.69 0.33
C SER A 77 -4.31 14.24 0.81
N SER A 78 -5.42 13.51 0.86
CA SER A 78 -5.37 12.07 1.15
C SER A 78 -6.15 11.18 0.18
N THR A 79 -7.03 11.79 -0.62
CA THR A 79 -7.82 11.08 -1.61
C THR A 79 -7.00 10.38 -2.69
N PRO A 80 -5.93 10.95 -3.29
CA PRO A 80 -5.24 10.26 -4.38
C PRO A 80 -4.48 9.01 -3.91
N SER A 81 -3.91 9.03 -2.71
CA SER A 81 -3.28 7.86 -2.10
C SER A 81 -4.30 6.80 -1.68
N PHE A 82 -5.44 7.20 -1.09
CA PHE A 82 -6.52 6.25 -0.79
C PHE A 82 -7.10 5.63 -2.07
N LYS A 83 -7.32 6.44 -3.12
CA LYS A 83 -7.75 5.97 -4.43
C LYS A 83 -6.74 4.98 -5.04
N SER A 84 -5.45 5.26 -4.92
CA SER A 84 -4.39 4.36 -5.40
C SER A 84 -4.41 3.03 -4.66
N PHE A 85 -4.67 3.05 -3.34
CA PHE A 85 -4.90 1.82 -2.56
C PHE A 85 -6.10 1.03 -3.10
N ILE A 86 -7.24 1.67 -3.34
CA ILE A 86 -8.44 1.01 -3.89
C ILE A 86 -8.15 0.38 -5.26
N ILE A 87 -7.48 1.11 -6.17
CA ILE A 87 -7.12 0.60 -7.49
C ILE A 87 -6.17 -0.60 -7.39
N ASN A 88 -5.17 -0.51 -6.52
CA ASN A 88 -4.17 -1.57 -6.41
C ASN A 88 -4.72 -2.82 -5.74
N GLN A 89 -5.48 -2.65 -4.66
CA GLN A 89 -6.05 -3.74 -3.87
C GLN A 89 -7.24 -4.38 -4.57
N TYR A 90 -8.18 -3.60 -5.10
CA TYR A 90 -9.47 -4.10 -5.59
C TYR A 90 -9.59 -4.08 -7.11
N LYS A 91 -8.61 -3.53 -7.85
CA LYS A 91 -8.67 -3.31 -9.31
C LYS A 91 -9.84 -2.43 -9.76
N GLU A 92 -10.42 -1.67 -8.83
CA GLU A 92 -11.56 -0.81 -9.10
C GLU A 92 -11.17 0.66 -9.17
N ASN A 93 -11.77 1.39 -10.10
CA ASN A 93 -11.60 2.83 -10.18
C ASN A 93 -12.50 3.48 -9.11
N GLY A 94 -11.90 3.95 -8.01
CA GLY A 94 -12.60 4.62 -6.90
C GLY A 94 -13.16 6.01 -7.27
N SER A 95 -13.97 6.11 -8.32
CA SER A 95 -14.46 7.36 -8.90
C SER A 95 -15.46 8.12 -8.01
N GLN A 96 -15.95 7.52 -6.93
CA GLN A 96 -16.90 8.14 -6.00
C GLN A 96 -16.28 8.56 -4.66
N LEU A 97 -14.95 8.59 -4.54
CA LEU A 97 -14.30 8.98 -3.30
C LEU A 97 -14.41 10.50 -3.09
N SER A 98 -15.00 10.90 -1.96
CA SER A 98 -15.03 12.30 -1.56
C SER A 98 -13.62 12.83 -1.32
N THR A 99 -13.39 14.10 -1.67
CA THR A 99 -12.08 14.73 -1.43
C THR A 99 -11.91 15.01 0.05
N GLN A 100 -10.97 14.32 0.69
CA GLN A 100 -10.66 14.45 2.11
C GLN A 100 -9.22 14.90 2.28
N TYR A 101 -8.97 15.51 3.45
CA TYR A 101 -7.70 16.12 3.76
C TYR A 101 -7.33 15.86 5.21
N TRP A 102 -6.03 15.75 5.45
CA TRP A 102 -5.50 16.03 6.78
C TRP A 102 -5.47 17.53 6.97
N GLU A 103 -6.05 18.00 8.06
CA GLU A 103 -6.08 19.44 8.40
C GLU A 103 -5.44 19.62 9.76
N ASN A 104 -4.54 20.60 9.87
CA ASN A 104 -3.83 20.88 11.10
C ASN A 104 -3.78 22.38 11.36
N ALA A 105 -4.49 22.85 12.38
CA ALA A 105 -4.43 24.23 12.86
C ALA A 105 -3.61 24.28 14.14
N TYR A 106 -2.61 25.16 14.24
CA TYR A 106 -1.73 25.16 15.41
C TYR A 106 -1.34 26.54 15.90
N GLY A 107 -0.96 26.59 17.18
CA GLY A 107 -0.31 27.72 17.83
C GLY A 107 0.90 27.23 18.61
N MET A 108 2.04 27.89 18.44
CA MET A 108 3.31 27.53 19.05
C MET A 108 4.08 28.77 19.53
N ILE A 109 4.96 28.56 20.50
CA ILE A 109 5.86 29.58 21.03
C ILE A 109 7.23 28.96 21.31
N GLY A 110 8.30 29.72 21.14
CA GLY A 110 9.62 29.26 21.54
C GLY A 110 10.75 30.24 21.28
N PRO A 111 11.96 29.90 21.76
CA PRO A 111 13.17 30.68 21.52
C PRO A 111 13.56 30.69 20.03
N VAL A 112 14.18 31.81 19.65
CA VAL A 112 14.83 32.02 18.36
C VAL A 112 16.20 32.63 18.61
N PHE A 113 17.23 32.06 17.99
CA PHE A 113 18.59 32.57 18.01
C PHE A 113 18.99 33.06 16.62
N LYS A 114 19.36 34.33 16.51
CA LYS A 114 19.70 35.03 15.28
C LYS A 114 21.22 35.20 15.15
N TRP A 115 21.74 34.81 14.00
CA TRP A 115 23.12 35.04 13.58
C TRP A 115 23.15 35.86 12.29
N SER A 116 23.71 37.07 12.37
CA SER A 116 23.87 37.96 11.22
C SER A 116 25.21 37.73 10.50
N LEU A 117 25.15 37.54 9.18
CA LEU A 117 26.27 37.42 8.24
C LEU A 117 26.10 38.47 7.13
N GLY A 118 26.41 39.73 7.44
CA GLY A 118 26.27 40.84 6.51
C GLY A 118 24.81 41.15 6.15
N ARG A 119 24.40 40.81 4.92
CA ARG A 119 23.02 41.04 4.40
C ARG A 119 22.06 39.89 4.69
N VAL A 120 22.58 38.76 5.16
CA VAL A 120 21.81 37.56 5.48
C VAL A 120 21.78 37.39 6.99
N ASP A 121 20.57 37.27 7.55
CA ASP A 121 20.35 36.85 8.94
C ASP A 121 19.93 35.37 8.91
N ILE A 122 20.50 34.53 9.77
CA ILE A 122 20.14 33.11 9.95
C ILE A 122 19.54 32.94 11.34
N ASP A 123 18.30 32.47 11.41
CA ASP A 123 17.62 32.22 12.67
C ASP A 123 17.50 30.72 12.92
N PHE A 124 17.92 30.25 14.09
CA PHE A 124 17.68 28.90 14.58
C PHE A 124 16.54 28.94 15.60
N PHE A 125 15.58 28.04 15.49
CA PHE A 125 14.45 28.03 16.43
C PHE A 125 14.04 26.62 16.83
N ALA A 126 13.48 26.54 18.03
CA ALA A 126 12.78 25.37 18.55
C ALA A 126 11.55 25.88 19.30
N LYS A 127 10.37 25.47 18.87
CA LYS A 127 9.07 25.94 19.36
C LYS A 127 8.27 24.74 19.85
N ILE A 128 7.44 24.98 20.86
CA ILE A 128 6.47 24.00 21.37
C ILE A 128 5.08 24.64 21.32
N GLY A 129 4.05 23.83 21.20
CA GLY A 129 2.71 24.34 21.03
C GLY A 129 1.64 23.28 21.14
N VAL A 130 0.45 23.67 20.71
CA VAL A 130 -0.71 22.80 20.59
C VAL A 130 -1.30 22.90 19.19
N SER A 131 -1.94 21.84 18.75
CA SER A 131 -2.56 21.77 17.45
C SER A 131 -3.88 21.03 17.48
N ASN A 132 -4.81 21.44 16.64
CA ASN A 132 -6.06 20.74 16.38
C ASN A 132 -5.86 19.98 15.05
N LEU A 133 -5.65 18.67 15.17
CA LEU A 133 -5.41 17.77 14.04
C LEU A 133 -6.70 17.04 13.70
N LYS A 134 -7.16 17.21 12.47
CA LYS A 134 -8.30 16.50 11.90
C LYS A 134 -7.81 15.43 10.94
N VAL A 135 -8.19 14.19 11.23
CA VAL A 135 -7.89 13.01 10.40
C VAL A 135 -8.97 12.91 9.32
N PRO A 136 -8.61 12.65 8.05
CA PRO A 136 -9.60 12.43 6.99
C PRO A 136 -10.44 11.19 7.28
N SER A 137 -11.71 11.23 6.86
CA SER A 137 -12.61 10.07 6.90
C SER A 137 -12.88 9.59 5.47
N HIS A 138 -12.17 8.55 5.06
CA HIS A 138 -12.41 7.89 3.78
C HIS A 138 -13.34 6.70 3.96
N LEU A 139 -14.26 6.55 3.02
CA LEU A 139 -15.16 5.42 2.94
C LEU A 139 -15.27 4.99 1.48
N PHE A 140 -14.96 3.73 1.21
CA PHE A 140 -15.19 3.06 -0.05
C PHE A 140 -16.24 1.98 0.17
N THR A 141 -17.36 2.11 -0.55
CA THR A 141 -18.46 1.15 -0.52
C THR A 141 -18.69 0.55 -1.90
N LYS A 142 -19.17 -0.69 -1.92
CA LYS A 142 -19.58 -1.40 -3.13
C LYS A 142 -20.99 -1.95 -2.95
N LYS A 143 -21.76 -2.03 -4.04
CA LYS A 143 -23.09 -2.64 -4.01
C LYS A 143 -23.00 -4.10 -4.40
N PHE A 144 -23.39 -4.98 -3.50
CA PHE A 144 -23.61 -6.40 -3.73
C PHE A 144 -25.09 -6.66 -3.56
N ALA A 145 -25.76 -7.36 -4.47
CA ALA A 145 -27.19 -7.66 -4.30
C ALA A 145 -28.14 -6.46 -4.18
N GLY A 146 -27.71 -5.26 -4.54
CA GLY A 146 -28.44 -4.02 -4.21
C GLY A 146 -28.25 -3.53 -2.76
N GLN A 147 -27.48 -4.23 -1.93
CA GLN A 147 -27.02 -3.77 -0.62
C GLN A 147 -25.66 -3.08 -0.75
N THR A 148 -25.51 -1.91 -0.13
CA THR A 148 -24.24 -1.17 -0.09
C THR A 148 -23.41 -1.68 1.10
N THR A 149 -22.28 -2.31 0.81
CA THR A 149 -21.34 -2.82 1.82
C THR A 149 -20.09 -1.95 1.88
N GLU A 150 -19.59 -1.73 3.09
CA GLU A 150 -18.30 -1.07 3.33
C GLU A 150 -17.15 -2.02 2.98
N ILE A 151 -16.33 -1.62 2.01
CA ILE A 151 -15.16 -2.39 1.58
C ILE A 151 -13.89 -1.91 2.25
N ALA A 152 -13.70 -0.59 2.35
CA ALA A 152 -12.58 -0.01 3.04
C ALA A 152 -12.97 1.31 3.69
N SER A 153 -12.55 1.51 4.93
CA SER A 153 -12.71 2.77 5.65
C SER A 153 -11.42 3.15 6.36
N TYR A 154 -11.11 4.44 6.31
CA TYR A 154 -10.00 5.05 7.03
C TYR A 154 -10.53 6.25 7.80
N TYR A 155 -10.39 6.22 9.12
CA TYR A 155 -10.82 7.32 9.97
C TYR A 155 -9.94 7.40 11.23
N GLY A 156 -9.97 8.54 11.91
CA GLY A 156 -9.27 8.72 13.17
C GLY A 156 -10.10 9.49 14.17
N LYS A 157 -9.73 9.38 15.45
CA LYS A 157 -10.31 10.25 16.47
C LYS A 157 -9.73 11.65 16.30
N ASN A 158 -10.59 12.60 15.94
CA ASN A 158 -10.25 14.02 15.99
C ASN A 158 -10.08 14.40 17.46
N LYS A 159 -8.86 14.72 17.86
CA LYS A 159 -8.55 15.23 19.20
C LYS A 159 -8.60 16.76 19.15
N GLU A 160 -9.21 17.38 20.15
CA GLU A 160 -9.39 18.83 20.18
C GLU A 160 -8.04 19.58 20.20
N LEU A 161 -7.08 19.10 20.99
CA LEU A 161 -5.74 19.69 21.11
C LEU A 161 -4.69 18.61 21.37
N ILE A 162 -3.67 18.55 20.52
CA ILE A 162 -2.50 17.69 20.68
C ILE A 162 -1.22 18.53 20.83
N PRO A 163 -0.32 18.19 21.76
CA PRO A 163 0.97 18.87 21.89
C PRO A 163 1.87 18.58 20.69
N ILE A 164 2.56 19.62 20.21
CA ILE A 164 3.46 19.56 19.06
C ILE A 164 4.75 20.35 19.34
N TRP A 165 5.79 20.04 18.60
CA TRP A 165 7.01 20.82 18.55
C TRP A 165 7.44 21.09 17.11
N ASN A 166 8.15 22.20 16.91
CA ASN A 166 8.64 22.64 15.61
C ASN A 166 10.08 23.15 15.73
N GLY A 167 10.98 22.59 14.92
CA GLY A 167 12.39 22.99 14.88
C GLY A 167 12.81 23.31 13.46
N GLY A 168 13.66 24.31 13.27
CA GLY A 168 14.10 24.68 11.93
C GLY A 168 15.09 25.82 11.88
N ILE A 169 15.36 26.24 10.65
CA ILE A 169 16.28 27.34 10.34
C ILE A 169 15.53 28.31 9.41
N THR A 170 15.68 29.61 9.63
CA THR A 170 15.14 30.65 8.75
C THR A 170 16.28 31.48 8.17
N PHE A 171 16.34 31.58 6.85
CA PHE A 171 17.27 32.45 6.13
C PHE A 171 16.55 33.74 5.76
N HIS A 172 16.96 34.86 6.36
CA HIS A 172 16.42 36.18 6.12
C HIS A 172 17.35 36.98 5.21
N THR A 173 16.84 37.45 4.07
CA THR A 173 17.55 38.38 3.17
C THR A 173 16.91 39.76 3.26
N ARG A 174 17.72 40.77 3.60
CA ARG A 174 17.25 42.15 3.74
C ARG A 174 16.97 42.78 2.37
N ILE A 175 15.78 43.33 2.18
CA ILE A 175 15.39 44.07 0.96
C ILE A 175 15.20 45.56 1.25
N GLY A 176 14.67 45.89 2.43
CA GLY A 176 14.47 47.27 2.88
C GLY A 176 15.11 47.54 4.22
N LYS A 177 14.86 48.72 4.79
CA LYS A 177 15.35 49.06 6.13
C LYS A 177 14.84 48.07 7.19
N ASN A 178 13.57 47.70 7.08
CA ASN A 178 12.87 46.85 8.04
C ASN A 178 12.21 45.62 7.40
N LEU A 179 12.34 45.45 6.08
CA LEU A 179 11.66 44.42 5.30
C LEU A 179 12.66 43.35 4.84
N TYR A 180 12.31 42.10 5.05
CA TYR A 180 13.10 40.92 4.73
C TYR A 180 12.26 39.94 3.93
N LEU A 181 12.86 39.30 2.93
CA LEU A 181 12.37 38.01 2.45
C LEU A 181 12.97 36.90 3.30
N PHE A 182 12.26 35.79 3.44
CA PHE A 182 12.82 34.63 4.11
C PHE A 182 12.43 33.30 3.49
N LEU A 183 13.33 32.34 3.67
CA LEU A 183 13.16 30.91 3.37
C LEU A 183 13.31 30.13 4.67
N GLU A 184 12.40 29.21 4.96
CA GLU A 184 12.37 28.47 6.21
C GLU A 184 12.06 26.99 5.97
N PRO A 185 13.08 26.12 5.90
CA PRO A 185 12.92 24.70 6.14
C PRO A 185 12.69 24.43 7.64
N SER A 186 11.60 23.74 7.97
CA SER A 186 11.30 23.36 9.36
C SER A 186 10.63 21.99 9.46
N PHE A 187 10.91 21.29 10.55
CA PHE A 187 10.28 20.04 10.90
C PHE A 187 9.22 20.30 11.97
N LEU A 188 8.00 19.85 11.74
CA LEU A 188 6.88 19.94 12.68
C LEU A 188 6.46 18.51 13.04
N SER A 189 6.27 18.25 14.33
CA SER A 189 5.92 16.90 14.79
C SER A 189 5.21 16.89 16.14
N ASN A 190 4.37 15.88 16.38
CA ASN A 190 3.88 15.52 17.72
C ASN A 190 4.69 14.39 18.38
N MET A 191 5.75 13.90 17.72
CA MET A 191 6.59 12.81 18.20
C MET A 191 7.08 13.08 19.62
N TYR A 192 7.03 12.05 20.47
CA TYR A 192 7.35 12.05 21.91
C TYR A 192 6.40 12.82 22.83
N LEU A 193 5.41 13.54 22.27
CA LEU A 193 4.45 14.32 23.06
C LEU A 193 3.07 13.70 23.07
N SER A 194 2.61 13.18 21.93
CA SER A 194 1.31 12.52 21.81
C SER A 194 1.20 11.68 20.55
N ASN A 195 0.29 10.71 20.57
CA ASN A 195 -0.07 9.89 19.42
C ASN A 195 -1.55 10.09 19.07
N THR A 196 -1.90 9.97 17.79
CA THR A 196 -3.29 10.01 17.31
C THR A 196 -3.69 8.63 16.83
N ASN A 197 -4.79 8.07 17.38
CA ASN A 197 -5.23 6.74 16.98
C ASN A 197 -6.01 6.84 15.68
N THR A 198 -5.52 6.12 14.67
CA THR A 198 -6.18 5.95 13.38
C THR A 198 -6.66 4.51 13.26
N THR A 199 -7.79 4.33 12.60
CA THR A 199 -8.38 3.02 12.33
C THR A 199 -8.50 2.88 10.82
N PHE A 200 -7.88 1.83 10.30
CA PHE A 200 -7.99 1.43 8.92
C PHE A 200 -8.62 0.05 8.87
N ARG A 201 -9.82 -0.04 8.30
CA ARG A 201 -10.56 -1.28 8.14
C ARG A 201 -10.71 -1.54 6.65
N TYR A 202 -10.40 -2.74 6.20
CA TYR A 202 -10.54 -3.09 4.79
C TYR A 202 -10.81 -4.59 4.62
N VAL A 203 -11.50 -4.94 3.55
CA VAL A 203 -11.72 -6.33 3.13
C VAL A 203 -10.45 -6.80 2.41
N ASN A 204 -9.79 -7.85 2.90
CA ASN A 204 -8.57 -8.38 2.29
C ASN A 204 -8.88 -9.39 1.18
N ALA A 205 -9.63 -8.95 0.18
CA ALA A 205 -9.98 -9.78 -0.96
C ALA A 205 -8.79 -9.92 -1.92
N THR A 206 -8.67 -11.09 -2.51
CA THR A 206 -7.67 -11.43 -3.53
C THR A 206 -8.39 -11.99 -4.75
N ASP A 207 -7.93 -11.62 -5.95
CA ASP A 207 -8.38 -12.18 -7.22
C ASP A 207 -7.83 -13.63 -7.34
N VAL A 208 -8.60 -14.59 -6.83
CA VAL A 208 -8.25 -16.01 -6.76
C VAL A 208 -8.34 -16.64 -8.14
N ASN A 209 -9.35 -16.26 -8.92
CA ASN A 209 -9.58 -16.79 -10.26
C ASN A 209 -8.72 -16.11 -11.36
N ARG A 210 -7.99 -15.05 -11.02
CA ARG A 210 -7.06 -14.28 -11.87
C ARG A 210 -7.72 -13.65 -13.09
N ASN A 211 -9.00 -13.28 -12.98
CA ASN A 211 -9.74 -12.67 -14.08
C ASN A 211 -9.44 -11.15 -14.23
N GLY A 212 -8.67 -10.56 -13.30
CA GLY A 212 -8.26 -9.16 -13.30
C GLY A 212 -9.21 -8.22 -12.55
N PHE A 213 -10.25 -8.75 -11.92
CA PHE A 213 -11.17 -8.02 -11.04
C PHE A 213 -11.52 -8.90 -9.83
N ILE A 214 -11.98 -8.30 -8.74
CA ILE A 214 -12.44 -9.06 -7.58
C ILE A 214 -13.95 -9.26 -7.71
N ASP A 215 -14.37 -10.51 -7.81
CA ASP A 215 -15.78 -10.85 -7.94
C ASP A 215 -16.52 -10.73 -6.58
N ASP A 216 -17.85 -10.76 -6.64
CA ASP A 216 -18.67 -10.59 -5.45
C ASP A 216 -18.49 -11.74 -4.45
N VAL A 217 -18.18 -12.96 -4.92
CA VAL A 217 -17.88 -14.13 -4.08
C VAL A 217 -16.61 -13.88 -3.27
N GLU A 218 -15.55 -13.42 -3.94
CA GLU A 218 -14.24 -13.16 -3.34
C GLU A 218 -14.31 -12.05 -2.30
N PHE A 219 -15.15 -11.02 -2.50
CA PHE A 219 -15.41 -10.03 -1.45
C PHE A 219 -16.13 -10.62 -0.24
N VAL A 220 -17.07 -11.53 -0.48
CA VAL A 220 -17.88 -12.15 0.58
C VAL A 220 -17.06 -13.10 1.43
N GLU A 221 -16.15 -13.84 0.81
CA GLU A 221 -15.31 -14.82 1.48
C GLU A 221 -14.06 -14.22 2.12
N ALA A 222 -13.72 -12.98 1.78
CA ALA A 222 -12.53 -12.32 2.27
C ALA A 222 -12.62 -11.90 3.73
N GLU A 223 -11.48 -12.01 4.42
CA GLU A 223 -11.33 -11.55 5.80
C GLU A 223 -11.41 -10.02 5.89
N ILE A 224 -12.18 -9.52 6.86
CA ILE A 224 -12.18 -8.10 7.21
C ILE A 224 -11.02 -7.82 8.15
N VAL A 225 -10.00 -7.15 7.64
CA VAL A 225 -8.83 -6.76 8.42
C VAL A 225 -9.08 -5.39 9.05
N LYS A 226 -8.89 -5.30 10.38
CA LYS A 226 -8.96 -4.04 11.13
C LYS A 226 -7.59 -3.73 11.75
N GLN A 227 -6.99 -2.64 11.32
CA GLN A 227 -5.74 -2.13 11.84
C GLN A 227 -6.00 -0.86 12.64
N ILE A 228 -5.70 -0.90 13.95
CA ILE A 228 -5.68 0.27 14.81
C ILE A 228 -4.21 0.64 15.00
N LYS A 229 -3.81 1.82 14.53
CA LYS A 229 -2.45 2.30 14.69
C LYS A 229 -2.42 3.61 15.46
N GLU A 230 -1.42 3.72 16.33
CA GLU A 230 -0.98 5.01 16.84
C GLU A 230 -0.19 5.71 15.72
N THR A 231 -0.54 6.95 15.42
CA THR A 231 0.07 7.70 14.32
C THR A 231 0.72 8.96 14.86
N VAL A 232 2.00 9.10 14.53
CA VAL A 232 2.77 10.32 14.74
C VAL A 232 2.59 11.24 13.53
N PHE A 233 2.02 12.42 13.76
CA PHE A 233 1.97 13.49 12.78
C PHE A 233 3.34 14.14 12.67
N SER A 234 4.02 13.97 11.53
CA SER A 234 5.32 14.57 11.25
C SER A 234 5.41 15.05 9.81
N ASN A 235 5.93 16.26 9.62
CA ASN A 235 6.07 16.86 8.31
C ASN A 235 7.28 17.79 8.21
N LEU A 236 7.89 17.79 7.03
CA LEU A 236 8.88 18.79 6.61
C LEU A 236 8.15 19.92 5.88
N ASN A 237 8.32 21.14 6.37
CA ASN A 237 7.73 22.34 5.79
C ASN A 237 8.83 23.17 5.13
N LEU A 238 8.59 23.59 3.90
CA LEU A 238 9.42 24.56 3.19
C LEU A 238 8.60 25.82 2.96
N ASN A 239 8.87 26.85 3.77
CA ASN A 239 8.08 28.08 3.79
C ASN A 239 8.86 29.23 3.16
N PHE A 240 8.17 30.07 2.40
CA PHE A 240 8.68 31.33 1.88
C PHE A 240 7.78 32.48 2.35
N GLY A 241 8.37 33.61 2.71
CA GLY A 241 7.59 34.70 3.26
C GLY A 241 8.29 36.04 3.35
N ILE A 242 7.57 36.98 3.95
CA ILE A 242 8.04 38.34 4.24
C ILE A 242 8.08 38.54 5.76
N SER A 243 9.08 39.29 6.21
CA SER A 243 9.19 39.70 7.60
C SER A 243 9.43 41.19 7.72
N TYR A 244 8.74 41.82 8.68
CA TYR A 244 8.88 43.23 9.00
C TYR A 244 9.36 43.42 10.44
N GLN A 245 10.37 44.24 10.65
CA GLN A 245 10.97 44.52 11.96
C GLN A 245 10.65 45.96 12.41
N ILE A 246 10.03 46.11 13.57
CA ILE A 246 9.63 47.37 14.19
C ILE A 246 10.53 47.64 15.39
N GLY A 247 11.17 48.82 15.42
CA GLY A 247 12.02 49.25 16.55
C GLY A 247 13.50 48.88 16.45
N ARG A 248 13.93 48.14 15.41
CA ARG A 248 15.36 47.85 15.18
C ARG A 248 16.08 49.15 14.80
N GLN A 249 16.85 49.71 15.74
CA GLN A 249 17.70 50.86 15.44
C GLN A 249 18.79 50.43 14.45
N LYS A 250 19.05 51.29 13.46
CA LYS A 250 20.13 51.06 12.50
C LYS A 250 21.43 51.04 13.29
N SER A 251 22.14 49.91 13.31
CA SER A 251 23.56 49.95 13.66
C SER A 251 24.19 50.82 12.58
N ILE A 252 24.48 52.07 12.91
CA ILE A 252 25.36 52.90 12.10
C ILE A 252 26.64 52.04 12.03
N PRO A 253 27.10 51.65 10.82
CA PRO A 253 28.35 50.92 10.72
C PRO A 253 29.35 51.75 11.51
N GLU A 254 29.96 51.17 12.55
CA GLU A 254 31.01 51.86 13.27
C GLU A 254 31.96 52.38 12.21
N PRO A 255 32.27 53.69 12.20
CA PRO A 255 33.18 54.24 11.22
C PRO A 255 34.42 53.36 11.30
N ILE A 256 34.77 52.73 10.18
CA ILE A 256 36.01 51.94 10.08
C ILE A 256 37.07 52.87 10.65
N PRO A 257 37.76 52.51 11.76
CA PRO A 257 38.73 53.39 12.38
C PRO A 257 39.66 53.80 11.24
N MET A 258 39.64 55.10 10.92
CA MET A 258 40.46 55.64 9.85
C MET A 258 41.87 55.26 10.28
N ILE A 259 42.51 54.34 9.55
CA ILE A 259 43.91 54.04 9.77
C ILE A 259 44.60 55.39 9.57
N THR A 260 45.00 56.02 10.67
CA THR A 260 45.78 57.24 10.62
C THR A 260 47.04 56.90 9.83
N LEU A 261 47.28 57.62 8.74
CA LEU A 261 48.42 57.44 7.84
C LEU A 261 49.77 57.49 8.58
N GLU A 262 49.81 57.94 9.82
CA GLU A 262 50.98 57.91 10.70
C GLU A 262 51.40 56.48 11.14
N ASP A 263 50.48 55.50 11.18
CA ASP A 263 50.82 54.11 11.55
C ASP A 263 51.31 53.26 10.36
N THR A 264 51.20 53.76 9.12
CA THR A 264 51.65 53.05 7.91
C THR A 264 53.06 53.44 7.46
N LEU A 265 53.62 54.53 7.98
CA LEU A 265 54.98 54.99 7.66
C LEU A 265 56.10 54.34 8.49
N SER A 266 55.78 53.50 9.48
CA SER A 266 56.79 52.83 10.33
C SER A 266 57.04 51.37 9.99
N ARG A 267 56.46 50.84 8.90
CA ARG A 267 56.53 49.40 8.57
C ARG A 267 56.91 49.10 7.12
N GLU A 268 57.64 50.02 6.48
CA GLU A 268 58.16 49.85 5.12
C GLU A 268 59.69 49.65 5.17
N GLU A 269 60.13 48.52 5.73
CA GLU A 269 61.46 47.98 5.47
C GLU A 269 61.42 46.46 5.64
N VAL A 270 62.02 45.72 4.69
CA VAL A 270 62.18 44.26 4.63
C VAL A 270 60.89 43.55 4.16
N THR A 271 60.74 43.03 2.93
CA THR A 271 61.67 42.14 2.21
C THR A 271 61.20 42.00 0.76
N GLU A 272 62.11 42.22 -0.19
CA GLU A 272 62.02 41.67 -1.55
C GLU A 272 62.36 40.17 -1.49
N THR A 273 61.57 39.30 -2.15
CA THR A 273 62.04 38.41 -3.25
C THR A 273 61.01 37.33 -3.60
N MET A 274 61.10 36.93 -4.88
CA MET A 274 60.54 35.74 -5.53
C MET A 274 59.17 35.85 -6.22
N VAL A 275 59.27 36.49 -7.40
CA VAL A 275 58.77 36.02 -8.70
C VAL A 275 58.60 34.49 -8.78
N GLN A 276 57.39 34.01 -9.10
CA GLN A 276 57.23 33.01 -10.16
C GLN A 276 55.87 33.10 -10.86
N LYS A 277 56.03 33.30 -12.17
CA LYS A 277 55.11 33.24 -13.30
C LYS A 277 54.27 31.96 -13.30
N ASN A 278 52.99 32.05 -13.66
CA ASN A 278 52.32 31.06 -14.52
C ASN A 278 51.03 31.65 -15.08
N ASP A 279 51.07 31.87 -16.40
CA ASP A 279 49.92 32.04 -17.28
C ASP A 279 49.15 30.72 -17.38
N ALA A 280 47.81 30.77 -17.33
CA ALA A 280 46.93 29.92 -18.14
C ALA A 280 45.45 30.21 -17.87
N ASP A 281 44.85 30.78 -18.90
CA ASP A 281 43.64 30.28 -19.54
C ASP A 281 42.27 30.72 -19.02
N SER A 282 41.55 31.29 -19.98
CA SER A 282 40.25 31.92 -19.89
C SER A 282 39.26 31.10 -20.70
N SER A 283 38.16 30.69 -20.10
CA SER A 283 36.88 30.57 -20.81
C SER A 283 35.75 30.30 -19.83
N LEU A 284 34.87 31.30 -19.69
CA LEU A 284 33.54 31.16 -19.10
C LEU A 284 32.55 30.84 -20.22
N PRO A 285 31.66 29.84 -20.08
CA PRO A 285 30.57 29.67 -21.02
C PRO A 285 29.37 30.53 -20.62
N GLU A 286 28.89 31.25 -21.63
CA GLU A 286 27.66 32.03 -21.71
C GLU A 286 26.43 31.11 -21.59
N ILE A 287 25.62 31.29 -20.54
CA ILE A 287 24.34 30.58 -20.37
C ILE A 287 23.23 31.44 -20.98
N LYS A 288 22.66 30.96 -22.08
CA LYS A 288 21.48 31.53 -22.74
C LYS A 288 20.22 31.29 -21.90
N GLU A 289 19.57 32.37 -21.50
CA GLU A 289 18.23 32.36 -20.93
C GLU A 289 17.21 31.93 -22.00
N THR A 290 16.45 30.87 -21.70
CA THR A 290 15.27 30.48 -22.49
C THR A 290 14.03 30.91 -21.71
N ALA A 291 13.28 31.86 -22.26
CA ALA A 291 12.02 32.33 -21.71
C ALA A 291 10.98 31.20 -21.73
N ILE A 292 10.36 30.93 -20.58
CA ILE A 292 9.16 30.10 -20.47
C ILE A 292 7.97 31.04 -20.24
N GLU A 293 7.10 31.07 -21.23
CA GLU A 293 5.84 31.80 -21.27
C GLU A 293 4.80 31.04 -20.41
N ILE A 294 4.40 31.64 -19.28
CA ILE A 294 3.36 31.07 -18.40
C ILE A 294 2.02 31.72 -18.75
N ASN A 295 1.17 30.95 -19.43
CA ASN A 295 -0.24 31.29 -19.65
C ASN A 295 -1.02 31.31 -18.32
N LYS A 296 -1.52 32.48 -17.94
CA LYS A 296 -2.47 32.69 -16.84
C LYS A 296 -3.87 32.25 -17.27
N THR A 297 -4.48 31.32 -16.53
CA THR A 297 -5.93 31.10 -16.57
C THR A 297 -6.50 31.42 -15.18
N GLN A 298 -7.43 32.37 -15.13
CA GLN A 298 -8.20 32.75 -13.93
C GLN A 298 -9.22 31.67 -13.55
N PRO A 299 -9.54 31.48 -12.26
CA PRO A 299 -10.81 30.89 -11.85
C PRO A 299 -11.80 31.99 -11.45
N LYS A 300 -13.02 31.88 -11.98
CA LYS A 300 -14.22 32.62 -11.57
C LYS A 300 -14.72 32.11 -10.22
N SER A 301 -15.19 33.07 -9.43
CA SER A 301 -15.92 32.96 -8.17
C SER A 301 -17.37 32.50 -8.37
N GLU A 302 -17.94 31.89 -7.33
CA GLU A 302 -19.36 31.84 -6.88
C GLU A 302 -19.53 30.53 -6.10
N ASN A 303 -20.34 30.38 -5.04
CA ASN A 303 -21.02 31.29 -4.11
C ASN A 303 -21.40 30.42 -2.89
N GLU A 304 -21.67 31.08 -1.77
CA GLU A 304 -22.16 30.54 -0.50
C GLU A 304 -23.41 29.65 -0.63
N ILE A 305 -23.62 28.74 0.33
CA ILE A 305 -24.86 28.60 1.12
C ILE A 305 -24.56 27.81 2.40
N SER A 306 -24.99 28.40 3.52
CA SER A 306 -25.00 27.88 4.88
C SER A 306 -26.25 27.01 5.11
N ALA A 307 -26.16 25.92 5.89
CA ALA A 307 -27.27 25.49 6.74
C ALA A 307 -26.81 24.57 7.89
N VAL A 308 -27.26 24.99 9.07
CA VAL A 308 -27.24 24.38 10.39
C VAL A 308 -28.13 23.13 10.45
N SER A 309 -27.72 22.09 11.20
CA SER A 309 -28.64 21.34 12.08
C SER A 309 -27.90 20.41 13.05
N ASN A 310 -28.18 20.64 14.33
CA ASN A 310 -27.86 19.78 15.48
C ASN A 310 -28.66 18.48 15.45
N SER A 311 -28.10 17.39 16.01
CA SER A 311 -28.86 16.46 16.84
C SER A 311 -27.95 15.60 17.72
N ASN A 312 -28.32 15.57 19.00
CA ASN A 312 -27.84 14.66 20.05
C ASN A 312 -28.16 13.19 19.70
N ASP A 313 -27.39 12.26 20.26
CA ASP A 313 -27.88 11.05 20.97
C ASP A 313 -26.66 10.27 21.51
N LYS A 314 -26.38 10.24 22.82
CA LYS A 314 -26.98 9.49 23.93
C LYS A 314 -26.67 7.99 23.89
N ALA A 315 -25.74 7.60 24.76
CA ALA A 315 -25.20 6.26 24.96
C ALA A 315 -26.21 5.31 25.62
N LEU A 316 -26.16 4.04 25.24
CA LEU A 316 -26.85 2.93 25.90
C LEU A 316 -25.81 1.85 26.29
N ASN A 317 -25.65 1.66 27.60
CA ASN A 317 -24.95 0.53 28.21
C ASN A 317 -25.93 -0.64 28.37
N THR A 318 -25.49 -1.89 28.17
CA THR A 318 -26.20 -3.06 28.67
C THR A 318 -25.22 -4.11 29.18
N THR A 319 -25.53 -4.57 30.39
CA THR A 319 -24.81 -5.47 31.29
C THR A 319 -25.00 -6.94 30.86
N MET A 320 -23.93 -7.74 30.93
CA MET A 320 -23.99 -9.20 30.75
C MET A 320 -24.12 -9.93 32.09
N GLU A 321 -25.05 -10.87 32.14
CA GLU A 321 -25.34 -11.77 33.26
C GLU A 321 -24.81 -13.18 32.94
N LYS A 322 -24.29 -13.85 33.98
CA LYS A 322 -23.67 -15.19 33.96
C LYS A 322 -24.74 -16.29 34.01
N SER A 323 -24.44 -17.44 33.40
CA SER A 323 -25.03 -18.74 33.77
C SER A 323 -24.10 -19.91 33.43
N ASP A 324 -24.07 -20.89 34.33
CA ASP A 324 -23.14 -22.03 34.46
C ASP A 324 -23.64 -23.32 33.77
N LYS A 325 -22.67 -24.07 33.22
CA LYS A 325 -22.43 -25.54 33.25
C LYS A 325 -23.52 -26.56 32.86
N ASN A 326 -23.19 -27.43 31.88
CA ASN A 326 -22.89 -28.85 32.14
C ASN A 326 -22.34 -29.56 30.89
N GLU A 327 -21.33 -30.42 31.10
CA GLU A 327 -20.59 -31.15 30.07
C GLU A 327 -20.86 -32.66 30.23
N VAL A 328 -21.22 -33.35 29.14
CA VAL A 328 -21.27 -34.81 29.03
C VAL A 328 -20.51 -35.19 27.77
N VAL A 329 -19.56 -36.11 27.94
CA VAL A 329 -18.60 -36.58 26.94
C VAL A 329 -19.26 -37.63 26.03
N GLU A 330 -19.28 -37.38 24.72
CA GLU A 330 -19.56 -38.40 23.70
C GLU A 330 -18.59 -38.24 22.51
N THR A 331 -18.24 -39.38 21.93
CA THR A 331 -17.08 -39.64 21.05
C THR A 331 -16.98 -38.79 19.78
N ALA A 332 -15.78 -38.24 19.55
CA ALA A 332 -15.44 -37.29 18.49
C ALA A 332 -15.57 -37.83 17.05
N LYS A 333 -16.53 -37.28 16.30
CA LYS A 333 -16.31 -36.87 14.90
C LYS A 333 -15.75 -35.45 14.94
N ILE A 334 -14.70 -35.18 14.17
CA ILE A 334 -14.12 -33.84 14.04
C ILE A 334 -15.14 -32.98 13.27
N ASN A 335 -16.02 -32.28 14.00
CA ASN A 335 -16.78 -31.16 13.46
C ASN A 335 -15.87 -29.94 13.55
N GLU A 336 -15.49 -29.36 12.40
CA GLU A 336 -14.95 -28.00 12.37
C GLU A 336 -16.09 -27.05 12.76
N GLU A 337 -16.13 -26.70 14.05
CA GLU A 337 -17.04 -25.70 14.59
C GLU A 337 -16.53 -24.32 14.13
N THR A 338 -17.03 -23.87 12.98
CA THR A 338 -16.70 -22.55 12.45
C THR A 338 -17.51 -21.49 13.19
N ASP A 339 -16.87 -20.82 14.16
CA ASP A 339 -17.42 -19.69 14.92
C ASP A 339 -17.48 -18.44 14.03
N TYR A 340 -18.48 -18.37 13.15
CA TYR A 340 -18.79 -17.15 12.40
C TYR A 340 -19.56 -16.18 13.27
N ASP A 341 -19.20 -14.89 13.24
CA ASP A 341 -20.02 -13.87 13.90
C ASP A 341 -21.43 -13.80 13.25
N GLU A 342 -22.45 -13.40 14.03
CA GLU A 342 -23.85 -13.40 13.57
C GLU A 342 -24.04 -12.56 12.28
N ALA A 343 -23.25 -11.50 12.12
CA ALA A 343 -23.34 -10.62 10.95
C ALA A 343 -22.77 -11.29 9.69
N ALA A 344 -21.63 -11.99 9.81
CA ALA A 344 -21.00 -12.78 8.77
C ALA A 344 -21.88 -13.96 8.38
N ALA A 345 -22.46 -14.67 9.36
CA ALA A 345 -23.39 -15.77 9.10
C ALA A 345 -24.62 -15.32 8.31
N LYS A 346 -25.24 -14.19 8.70
CA LYS A 346 -26.37 -13.59 7.98
C LYS A 346 -26.00 -13.16 6.57
N PHE A 347 -24.79 -12.64 6.39
CA PHE A 347 -24.29 -12.22 5.09
C PHE A 347 -24.03 -13.42 4.16
N LEU A 348 -23.38 -14.47 4.67
CA LEU A 348 -23.16 -15.74 3.95
C LEU A 348 -24.49 -16.39 3.54
N TYR A 349 -25.48 -16.39 4.43
CA TYR A 349 -26.82 -16.90 4.10
C TYR A 349 -27.43 -16.12 2.94
N LYS A 350 -27.37 -14.78 2.98
CA LYS A 350 -27.92 -13.93 1.92
C LYS A 350 -27.19 -14.09 0.59
N ALA A 351 -25.86 -14.24 0.62
CA ALA A 351 -25.06 -14.52 -0.56
C ALA A 351 -25.45 -15.89 -1.17
N GLY A 352 -25.58 -16.93 -0.34
CA GLY A 352 -26.04 -18.25 -0.76
C GLY A 352 -27.42 -18.21 -1.44
N GLU A 353 -28.38 -17.47 -0.88
CA GLU A 353 -29.71 -17.31 -1.49
C GLU A 353 -29.64 -16.69 -2.89
N MET A 354 -28.74 -15.73 -3.09
CA MET A 354 -28.57 -15.10 -4.39
C MET A 354 -27.95 -16.03 -5.42
N TYR A 355 -26.91 -16.77 -5.05
CA TYR A 355 -26.31 -17.76 -5.94
C TYR A 355 -27.34 -18.80 -6.36
N TYR A 356 -28.14 -19.27 -5.39
CA TYR A 356 -29.24 -20.18 -5.68
C TYR A 356 -30.26 -19.58 -6.66
N GLN A 357 -30.69 -18.33 -6.45
CA GLN A 357 -31.62 -17.64 -7.37
C GLN A 357 -31.00 -17.38 -8.76
N GLY A 358 -29.68 -17.24 -8.85
CA GLY A 358 -28.93 -17.11 -10.08
C GLY A 358 -28.67 -18.43 -10.82
N ASN A 359 -29.13 -19.57 -10.30
CA ASN A 359 -28.80 -20.92 -10.75
C ASN A 359 -27.29 -21.25 -10.67
N ASP A 360 -26.54 -20.56 -9.81
CA ASP A 360 -25.15 -20.85 -9.51
C ASP A 360 -25.05 -21.73 -8.25
N PHE A 361 -25.42 -22.99 -8.42
CA PHE A 361 -25.59 -23.91 -7.30
C PHE A 361 -24.27 -24.29 -6.62
N GLU A 362 -23.14 -24.22 -7.34
CA GLU A 362 -21.81 -24.54 -6.80
C GLU A 362 -21.40 -23.51 -5.74
N ASN A 363 -21.52 -22.21 -6.05
CA ASN A 363 -21.24 -21.14 -5.09
C ASN A 363 -22.29 -21.09 -3.96
N ALA A 364 -23.54 -21.46 -4.23
CA ALA A 364 -24.57 -21.59 -3.20
C ALA A 364 -24.20 -22.69 -2.18
N VAL A 365 -23.81 -23.88 -2.65
CA VAL A 365 -23.33 -24.99 -1.82
C VAL A 365 -22.16 -24.54 -0.94
N ALA A 366 -21.16 -23.87 -1.51
CA ALA A 366 -19.99 -23.39 -0.76
C ALA A 366 -20.38 -22.42 0.37
N CYS A 367 -21.27 -21.47 0.09
CA CYS A 367 -21.77 -20.50 1.07
C CYS A 367 -22.55 -21.20 2.20
N PHE A 368 -23.53 -22.05 1.86
CA PHE A 368 -24.35 -22.71 2.87
C PHE A 368 -23.58 -23.76 3.68
N ASN A 369 -22.59 -24.44 3.10
CA ASN A 369 -21.78 -25.42 3.82
C ASN A 369 -21.05 -24.80 5.02
N LYS A 370 -20.58 -23.55 4.88
CA LYS A 370 -19.88 -22.80 5.94
C LYS A 370 -20.78 -22.55 7.16
N ILE A 371 -22.08 -22.40 6.96
CA ILE A 371 -23.03 -22.00 8.02
C ILE A 371 -24.11 -23.04 8.32
N LYS A 372 -24.10 -24.23 7.67
CA LYS A 372 -25.16 -25.26 7.84
C LYS A 372 -25.23 -25.84 9.26
N ASN A 373 -24.17 -25.69 10.04
CA ASN A 373 -24.09 -26.17 11.43
C ASN A 373 -24.41 -25.07 12.46
N ASP A 374 -24.62 -23.82 12.03
CA ASP A 374 -24.98 -22.72 12.94
C ASP A 374 -26.43 -22.88 13.43
N PRO A 375 -26.68 -23.02 14.75
CA PRO A 375 -28.03 -23.18 15.30
C PRO A 375 -28.94 -21.96 15.06
N ASN A 376 -28.37 -20.77 14.85
CA ASN A 376 -29.12 -19.55 14.53
C ASN A 376 -29.54 -19.48 13.06
N GLN A 377 -28.90 -20.27 12.18
CA GLN A 377 -29.13 -20.29 10.73
C GLN A 377 -29.64 -21.66 10.25
N MET A 378 -30.61 -22.26 10.95
CA MET A 378 -31.12 -23.61 10.59
C MET A 378 -31.56 -23.74 9.12
N MET A 379 -32.05 -22.66 8.49
CA MET A 379 -32.44 -22.67 7.07
C MET A 379 -31.25 -22.84 6.13
N ALA A 380 -30.03 -22.52 6.55
CA ALA A 380 -28.84 -22.72 5.72
C ALA A 380 -28.66 -24.19 5.36
N LYS A 381 -28.93 -25.11 6.30
CA LYS A 381 -28.85 -26.56 6.04
C LYS A 381 -29.89 -27.04 5.04
N TYR A 382 -31.11 -26.49 5.11
CA TYR A 382 -32.14 -26.75 4.11
C TYR A 382 -31.72 -26.27 2.71
N MET A 383 -31.23 -25.04 2.62
CA MET A 383 -30.77 -24.46 1.35
C MET A 383 -29.52 -25.17 0.80
N PHE A 384 -28.63 -25.65 1.67
CA PHE A 384 -27.50 -26.51 1.30
C PHE A 384 -27.98 -27.79 0.61
N ALA A 385 -28.93 -28.50 1.24
CA ALA A 385 -29.52 -29.72 0.68
C ALA A 385 -30.23 -29.47 -0.65
N LEU A 386 -30.99 -28.37 -0.78
CA LEU A 386 -31.61 -27.99 -2.05
C LEU A 386 -30.57 -27.72 -3.14
N SER A 387 -29.49 -27.02 -2.81
CA SER A 387 -28.43 -26.69 -3.76
C SER A 387 -27.72 -27.96 -4.26
N LEU A 388 -27.45 -28.93 -3.37
CA LEU A 388 -26.91 -30.25 -3.74
C LEU A 388 -27.84 -31.01 -4.69
N ALA A 389 -29.16 -30.96 -4.46
CA ALA A 389 -30.14 -31.59 -5.33
C ALA A 389 -30.13 -30.97 -6.74
N GLN A 390 -29.99 -29.65 -6.86
CA GLN A 390 -29.87 -28.99 -8.17
C GLN A 390 -28.57 -29.34 -8.90
N MET A 391 -27.50 -29.66 -8.17
CA MET A 391 -26.24 -30.18 -8.72
C MET A 391 -26.26 -31.68 -9.07
N LEU A 392 -27.43 -32.33 -9.01
CA LEU A 392 -27.61 -33.77 -9.24
C LEU A 392 -26.90 -34.68 -8.21
N ASN A 393 -26.53 -34.15 -7.05
CA ASN A 393 -25.97 -34.93 -5.94
C ASN A 393 -27.10 -35.38 -4.98
N CYS A 394 -28.05 -36.16 -5.50
CA CYS A 394 -29.32 -36.44 -4.82
C CYS A 394 -29.15 -37.24 -3.51
N GLU A 395 -28.15 -38.13 -3.42
CA GLU A 395 -27.93 -38.95 -2.22
C GLU A 395 -27.46 -38.11 -1.03
N GLU A 396 -26.47 -37.26 -1.25
CA GLU A 396 -25.95 -36.35 -0.22
C GLU A 396 -27.00 -35.30 0.16
N ALA A 397 -27.74 -34.77 -0.82
CA ALA A 397 -28.86 -33.87 -0.56
C ALA A 397 -29.91 -34.48 0.39
N MET A 398 -30.30 -35.74 0.17
CA MET A 398 -31.26 -36.44 1.04
C MET A 398 -30.71 -36.67 2.44
N ALA A 399 -29.42 -37.00 2.58
CA ALA A 399 -28.78 -37.18 3.88
C ALA A 399 -28.78 -35.87 4.70
N GLU A 400 -28.37 -34.77 4.09
CA GLU A 400 -28.34 -33.43 4.71
C GLU A 400 -29.74 -32.94 5.09
N TYR A 401 -30.73 -33.18 4.21
CA TYR A 401 -32.12 -32.85 4.50
C TYR A 401 -32.70 -33.69 5.64
N ALA A 402 -32.36 -34.98 5.73
CA ALA A 402 -32.81 -35.82 6.83
C ALA A 402 -32.33 -35.25 8.17
N GLU A 403 -31.07 -34.82 8.26
CA GLU A 403 -30.55 -34.14 9.44
C GLU A 403 -31.28 -32.81 9.74
N PHE A 404 -31.54 -31.98 8.73
CA PHE A 404 -32.34 -30.75 8.90
C PHE A 404 -33.76 -31.05 9.41
N SER A 405 -34.45 -32.04 8.85
CA SER A 405 -35.82 -32.39 9.24
C SER A 405 -35.93 -32.89 10.69
N ASN A 406 -34.86 -33.50 11.20
CA ASN A 406 -34.79 -33.96 12.57
C ASN A 406 -34.67 -32.80 13.56
N SER A 407 -33.92 -31.74 13.22
CA SER A 407 -33.69 -30.58 14.09
C SER A 407 -34.75 -29.48 13.93
N TYR A 408 -35.38 -29.32 12.76
CA TYR A 408 -36.30 -28.22 12.48
C TYR A 408 -37.74 -28.52 12.91
N LYS A 409 -38.29 -27.74 13.86
CA LYS A 409 -39.61 -27.97 14.50
C LYS A 409 -40.63 -26.84 14.32
N LYS A 410 -40.46 -25.97 13.33
CA LYS A 410 -41.41 -24.87 13.06
C LYS A 410 -42.61 -25.34 12.22
N ASP A 411 -43.69 -24.56 12.22
CA ASP A 411 -44.98 -24.89 11.60
C ASP A 411 -44.90 -25.10 10.07
N ASP A 412 -43.89 -24.55 9.42
CA ASP A 412 -43.64 -24.68 7.97
C ASP A 412 -42.88 -25.94 7.57
N ALA A 413 -42.46 -26.79 8.52
CA ALA A 413 -41.67 -27.99 8.24
C ALA A 413 -42.32 -28.94 7.20
N GLY A 414 -43.64 -29.10 7.25
CA GLY A 414 -44.38 -29.94 6.29
C GLY A 414 -44.37 -29.39 4.86
N VAL A 415 -44.39 -28.06 4.71
CA VAL A 415 -44.30 -27.40 3.40
C VAL A 415 -42.89 -27.58 2.83
N LEU A 416 -41.87 -27.32 3.64
CA LEU A 416 -40.46 -27.48 3.24
C LEU A 416 -40.14 -28.92 2.82
N HIS A 417 -40.72 -29.90 3.53
CA HIS A 417 -40.63 -31.31 3.18
C HIS A 417 -41.21 -31.61 1.81
N THR A 418 -42.44 -31.15 1.57
CA THR A 418 -43.12 -31.38 0.29
C THR A 418 -42.33 -30.77 -0.88
N VAL A 419 -41.82 -29.55 -0.70
CA VAL A 419 -40.98 -28.88 -1.71
C VAL A 419 -39.69 -29.65 -1.96
N PHE A 420 -38.99 -30.08 -0.91
CA PHE A 420 -37.73 -30.80 -1.04
C PHE A 420 -37.89 -32.17 -1.71
N ILE A 421 -38.93 -32.93 -1.34
CA ILE A 421 -39.24 -34.22 -1.99
C ILE A 421 -39.55 -34.02 -3.48
N SER A 422 -40.33 -33.00 -3.83
CA SER A 422 -40.61 -32.69 -5.24
C SER A 422 -39.34 -32.43 -6.05
N GLN A 423 -38.40 -31.65 -5.51
CA GLN A 423 -37.13 -31.32 -6.19
C GLN A 423 -36.20 -32.53 -6.28
N THR A 424 -36.13 -33.36 -5.23
CA THR A 424 -35.28 -34.56 -5.22
C THR A 424 -35.79 -35.68 -6.11
N GLU A 425 -37.10 -35.81 -6.31
CA GLU A 425 -37.65 -36.75 -7.31
C GLU A 425 -37.28 -36.33 -8.75
N GLU A 426 -37.27 -35.04 -9.05
CA GLU A 426 -36.78 -34.51 -10.34
C GLU A 426 -35.28 -34.77 -10.52
N CYS A 427 -34.48 -34.59 -9.46
CA CYS A 427 -33.06 -34.94 -9.41
C CYS A 427 -32.83 -36.42 -9.76
N LYS A 428 -33.51 -37.35 -9.06
CA LYS A 428 -33.39 -38.80 -9.29
C LYS A 428 -33.75 -39.20 -10.71
N LYS A 429 -34.87 -38.66 -11.22
CA LYS A 429 -35.30 -38.92 -12.59
C LYS A 429 -34.24 -38.48 -13.60
N THR A 430 -33.68 -37.29 -13.40
CA THR A 430 -32.62 -36.74 -14.28
C THR A 430 -31.35 -37.60 -14.25
N VAL A 431 -30.93 -38.03 -13.06
CA VAL A 431 -29.77 -38.93 -12.90
C VAL A 431 -29.98 -40.26 -13.63
N GLU A 432 -31.17 -40.87 -13.50
CA GLU A 432 -31.49 -42.11 -14.22
C GLU A 432 -31.57 -41.90 -15.74
N GLU A 433 -32.13 -40.80 -16.22
CA GLU A 433 -32.12 -40.46 -17.64
C GLU A 433 -30.69 -40.31 -18.20
N ILE A 434 -29.79 -39.67 -17.46
CA ILE A 434 -28.37 -39.54 -17.83
C ILE A 434 -27.70 -40.92 -17.88
N LYS A 435 -27.99 -41.78 -16.90
CA LYS A 435 -27.46 -43.15 -16.84
C LYS A 435 -27.92 -43.99 -18.03
N GLN A 436 -29.21 -43.93 -18.39
CA GLN A 436 -29.75 -44.60 -19.57
C GLN A 436 -29.11 -44.09 -20.87
N LYS A 437 -28.96 -42.77 -21.02
CA LYS A 437 -28.28 -42.18 -22.20
C LYS A 437 -26.83 -42.64 -22.32
N ARG A 438 -26.09 -42.78 -21.21
CA ARG A 438 -24.72 -43.30 -21.21
C ARG A 438 -24.66 -44.77 -21.64
N ILE A 439 -25.60 -45.61 -21.21
CA ILE A 439 -25.69 -47.02 -21.64
C ILE A 439 -25.94 -47.10 -23.15
N VAL A 440 -26.89 -46.32 -23.67
CA VAL A 440 -27.19 -46.29 -25.12
C VAL A 440 -25.98 -45.79 -25.93
N LEU A 441 -25.26 -44.78 -25.43
CA LEU A 441 -24.07 -44.26 -26.10
C LEU A 441 -22.94 -45.29 -26.14
N ALA A 442 -22.72 -46.02 -25.04
CA ALA A 442 -21.73 -47.08 -24.96
C ALA A 442 -22.04 -48.25 -25.93
N GLN A 443 -23.31 -48.66 -26.03
CA GLN A 443 -23.73 -49.68 -26.99
C GLN A 443 -23.48 -49.25 -28.44
N LYS A 444 -23.72 -47.98 -28.76
CA LYS A 444 -23.50 -47.45 -30.11
C LYS A 444 -22.01 -47.37 -30.48
N THR A 445 -21.12 -47.17 -29.51
CA THR A 445 -19.67 -47.18 -29.75
C THR A 445 -19.14 -48.59 -30.02
N ASP A 446 -19.71 -49.62 -29.40
CA ASP A 446 -19.33 -51.01 -29.65
C ASP A 446 -19.75 -51.47 -31.06
N ASP A 447 -20.91 -51.04 -31.54
CA ASP A 447 -21.39 -51.32 -32.90
C ASP A 447 -20.53 -50.66 -33.99
N LEU A 448 -19.89 -49.53 -33.70
CA LEU A 448 -18.98 -48.82 -34.60
C LEU A 448 -17.56 -49.42 -34.59
N ALA A 449 -17.13 -49.99 -33.46
CA ALA A 449 -15.87 -50.73 -33.38
C ALA A 449 -15.93 -52.10 -34.09
N GLY A 450 -17.12 -52.68 -34.28
CA GLY A 450 -17.34 -53.99 -34.90
C GLY A 450 -17.35 -54.04 -36.43
N LYS A 451 -17.21 -52.91 -37.15
CA LYS A 451 -17.23 -52.88 -38.63
C LYS A 451 -16.01 -52.17 -39.21
N ASN A 452 -14.88 -52.88 -39.24
CA ASN A 452 -13.82 -52.89 -40.27
C ASN A 452 -12.47 -53.24 -39.65
N PHE A 453 -12.20 -54.53 -39.43
CA PHE A 453 -10.81 -55.01 -39.37
C PHE A 453 -10.70 -56.51 -39.70
N ILE A 454 -10.17 -56.82 -40.89
CA ILE A 454 -9.64 -58.13 -41.35
C ILE A 454 -8.53 -57.81 -42.38
N PRO A 455 -7.39 -58.51 -42.49
CA PRO A 455 -6.60 -59.23 -41.47
C PRO A 455 -5.07 -59.01 -41.64
N GLY A 456 -4.25 -59.47 -40.68
CA GLY A 456 -2.80 -59.59 -40.84
C GLY A 456 -2.25 -60.77 -40.03
N GLU A 457 -1.74 -61.76 -40.75
CA GLU A 457 -1.18 -63.05 -40.33
C GLU A 457 0.05 -62.98 -39.39
N ASN A 458 0.16 -64.02 -38.56
CA ASN A 458 1.35 -64.65 -37.98
C ASN A 458 2.28 -63.82 -37.08
N THR A 459 2.35 -64.15 -35.79
CA THR A 459 3.54 -64.79 -35.17
C THR A 459 3.15 -65.37 -33.80
N GLU A 460 3.67 -66.57 -33.54
CA GLU A 460 3.37 -67.48 -32.43
C GLU A 460 3.85 -66.99 -31.04
N ALA A 461 3.07 -67.40 -30.04
CA ALA A 461 3.44 -67.91 -28.72
C ALA A 461 4.67 -67.34 -27.99
N ASN A 462 4.45 -66.78 -26.79
CA ASN A 462 4.69 -67.60 -25.61
C ASN A 462 3.94 -67.14 -24.36
N SER A 463 3.39 -68.14 -23.68
CA SER A 463 2.58 -68.09 -22.47
C SER A 463 3.46 -68.35 -21.25
N SER A 464 3.38 -67.49 -20.23
CA SER A 464 3.45 -67.90 -18.83
C SER A 464 3.10 -66.73 -17.90
N ASN A 465 1.93 -66.83 -17.28
CA ASN A 465 1.56 -66.17 -16.01
C ASN A 465 1.73 -67.24 -14.89
N PRO A 466 1.48 -66.97 -13.59
CA PRO A 466 1.74 -65.81 -12.75
C PRO A 466 2.44 -66.22 -11.42
N THR A 467 3.07 -65.31 -10.67
CA THR A 467 3.02 -65.35 -9.18
C THR A 467 3.53 -64.06 -8.51
N ASP A 468 2.72 -63.58 -7.57
CA ASP A 468 3.01 -62.87 -6.32
C ASP A 468 4.44 -62.31 -6.08
N ARG A 469 4.51 -61.02 -5.73
CA ARG A 469 5.19 -60.61 -4.49
C ARG A 469 4.87 -59.19 -4.02
N ASN A 470 4.24 -59.19 -2.86
CA ASN A 470 4.27 -58.19 -1.81
C ASN A 470 5.68 -57.61 -1.55
N THR A 471 5.82 -56.29 -1.36
CA THR A 471 6.93 -55.73 -0.58
C THR A 471 6.60 -54.34 -0.01
N ASN A 472 6.34 -54.33 1.30
CA ASN A 472 6.59 -53.19 2.18
C ASN A 472 8.09 -52.84 2.19
N VAL A 473 8.45 -51.56 2.01
CA VAL A 473 9.68 -50.95 2.56
C VAL A 473 9.37 -49.46 2.79
N SER A 474 9.01 -49.09 4.02
CA SER A 474 9.92 -48.48 5.02
C SER A 474 10.46 -47.10 4.64
N THR A 475 9.74 -46.11 5.16
CA THR A 475 10.24 -44.84 5.68
C THR A 475 11.52 -45.05 6.50
N THR A 476 12.60 -44.36 6.16
CA THR A 476 13.70 -44.15 7.11
C THR A 476 14.22 -42.73 7.00
N SER A 477 14.01 -42.03 8.11
CA SER A 477 14.61 -40.76 8.50
C SER A 477 16.14 -40.86 8.48
N GLY A 478 16.79 -39.91 7.80
CA GLY A 478 18.24 -39.81 7.71
C GLY A 478 18.68 -38.35 7.70
N LYS A 479 18.88 -37.81 8.90
CA LYS A 479 19.54 -36.53 9.18
C LYS A 479 21.00 -36.64 8.73
N VAL A 480 21.45 -35.83 7.76
CA VAL A 480 22.89 -35.63 7.49
C VAL A 480 23.19 -34.15 7.37
N GLN A 481 24.07 -33.74 8.28
CA GLN A 481 24.72 -32.45 8.42
C GLN A 481 25.96 -32.46 7.52
N GLY A 482 26.19 -31.40 6.73
CA GLY A 482 27.40 -31.31 5.91
C GLY A 482 27.47 -30.03 5.08
N ASN A 483 28.21 -29.05 5.61
CA ASN A 483 28.76 -27.93 4.85
C ASN A 483 29.59 -28.43 3.68
N GLU A 484 29.40 -27.86 2.48
CA GLU A 484 30.52 -27.41 1.65
C GLU A 484 30.04 -26.49 0.52
N LYS A 485 30.72 -25.35 0.42
CA LYS A 485 30.52 -24.29 -0.56
C LYS A 485 31.60 -24.45 -1.64
N PRO A 486 31.24 -24.49 -2.93
CA PRO A 486 32.18 -24.12 -3.98
C PRO A 486 31.77 -22.78 -4.59
N SER A 487 32.62 -21.80 -4.35
CA SER A 487 32.76 -20.60 -5.17
C SER A 487 33.36 -20.98 -6.52
N THR A 488 32.75 -20.58 -7.63
CA THR A 488 33.46 -20.53 -8.92
C THR A 488 33.04 -19.31 -9.71
N LYS A 489 34.02 -18.43 -9.93
CA LYS A 489 33.94 -17.25 -10.78
C LYS A 489 34.14 -17.65 -12.25
N THR A 490 33.30 -17.07 -13.10
CA THR A 490 33.54 -16.52 -14.45
C THR A 490 34.44 -17.29 -15.42
N SER A 491 33.84 -17.78 -16.50
CA SER A 491 34.47 -17.82 -17.82
C SER A 491 33.46 -17.37 -18.88
N ASN A 492 33.84 -16.34 -19.64
CA ASN A 492 33.16 -15.86 -20.83
C ASN A 492 33.40 -16.86 -21.97
N ASP A 493 32.39 -17.63 -22.35
CA ASP A 493 32.39 -18.30 -23.65
C ASP A 493 31.04 -18.11 -24.34
N LYS A 494 31.09 -17.52 -25.54
CA LYS A 494 29.96 -17.34 -26.46
C LYS A 494 29.55 -18.71 -27.03
N ASN A 495 28.86 -19.51 -26.23
CA ASN A 495 28.14 -20.67 -26.73
C ASN A 495 26.89 -20.20 -27.49
N THR A 496 27.02 -20.18 -28.81
CA THR A 496 25.90 -20.01 -29.73
C THR A 496 25.11 -21.31 -29.70
N VAL A 497 24.14 -21.42 -28.79
CA VAL A 497 23.25 -22.57 -28.69
C VAL A 497 22.44 -22.66 -29.98
N SER A 498 22.65 -23.75 -30.73
CA SER A 498 21.87 -24.08 -31.92
C SER A 498 20.37 -24.08 -31.57
N PRO A 499 19.48 -23.46 -32.38
CA PRO A 499 18.09 -23.30 -32.03
C PRO A 499 17.45 -24.67 -31.80
N THR A 500 17.14 -24.96 -30.53
CA THR A 500 16.36 -26.14 -30.16
C THR A 500 15.02 -26.04 -30.88
N LYS A 501 14.77 -26.96 -31.83
CA LYS A 501 13.49 -27.04 -32.53
C LYS A 501 12.41 -27.32 -31.50
N GLY A 502 11.46 -26.40 -31.34
CA GLY A 502 10.44 -26.49 -30.30
C GLY A 502 9.88 -25.14 -29.87
N LYS A 503 8.82 -25.22 -29.06
CA LYS A 503 8.20 -24.09 -28.36
C LYS A 503 8.94 -23.87 -27.04
N ILE A 504 9.36 -22.63 -26.80
CA ILE A 504 10.06 -22.20 -25.58
C ILE A 504 9.47 -20.89 -25.07
N TYR A 505 9.66 -20.60 -23.79
CA TYR A 505 9.19 -19.39 -23.13
C TYR A 505 10.37 -18.57 -22.61
N LYS A 506 10.23 -17.25 -22.61
CA LYS A 506 11.19 -16.32 -22.00
C LYS A 506 10.44 -15.24 -21.22
N VAL A 507 10.97 -14.84 -20.06
CA VAL A 507 10.40 -13.72 -19.27
C VAL A 507 11.06 -12.42 -19.74
N GLN A 508 10.35 -11.57 -20.48
CA GLN A 508 10.86 -10.25 -20.85
C GLN A 508 10.57 -9.26 -19.73
N PHE A 509 11.59 -8.58 -19.20
CA PHE A 509 11.44 -7.69 -18.04
C PHE A 509 11.83 -6.24 -18.29
N VAL A 510 12.59 -5.94 -19.36
CA VAL A 510 12.88 -4.56 -19.77
C VAL A 510 13.28 -4.47 -21.24
N ALA A 511 13.07 -3.32 -21.86
CA ALA A 511 13.64 -2.97 -23.17
C ALA A 511 14.41 -1.65 -23.08
N LEU A 512 15.69 -1.63 -23.50
CA LEU A 512 16.59 -0.49 -23.37
C LEU A 512 17.32 -0.22 -24.69
N LYS A 513 17.80 1.02 -24.91
CA LYS A 513 18.63 1.34 -26.10
C LYS A 513 20.08 0.85 -26.01
N ILE A 514 20.49 0.32 -24.85
CA ILE A 514 21.87 -0.11 -24.53
C ILE A 514 21.87 -1.64 -24.47
N SER A 515 22.90 -2.31 -25.03
CA SER A 515 23.03 -3.79 -25.09
C SER A 515 23.78 -4.42 -23.90
N ASN A 516 24.58 -3.63 -23.18
CA ASN A 516 25.50 -4.13 -22.16
C ASN A 516 25.04 -3.72 -20.75
N LYS A 517 23.72 -3.73 -20.50
CA LYS A 517 23.19 -3.44 -19.16
C LYS A 517 23.19 -4.72 -18.32
N GLU A 518 23.82 -4.65 -17.15
CA GLU A 518 23.80 -5.72 -16.16
C GLU A 518 22.62 -5.58 -15.20
N PHE A 519 22.14 -6.71 -14.68
CA PHE A 519 21.03 -6.79 -13.73
C PHE A 519 21.38 -7.74 -12.57
N PRO A 520 22.25 -7.32 -11.63
CA PRO A 520 22.76 -8.19 -10.57
C PRO A 520 21.66 -8.84 -9.71
N LYS A 521 20.51 -8.17 -9.55
CA LYS A 521 19.36 -8.70 -8.80
C LYS A 521 18.74 -9.95 -9.44
N LEU A 522 18.86 -10.11 -10.76
CA LEU A 522 18.22 -11.18 -11.52
C LEU A 522 19.16 -12.36 -11.83
N GLU A 523 20.47 -12.20 -11.59
CA GLU A 523 21.48 -13.25 -11.85
C GLU A 523 21.22 -14.54 -11.07
N ASN A 524 20.63 -14.44 -9.88
CA ASN A 524 20.31 -15.60 -9.04
C ASN A 524 19.02 -16.32 -9.46
N ILE A 525 18.22 -15.76 -10.37
CA ILE A 525 16.95 -16.38 -10.81
C ILE A 525 17.19 -17.26 -12.04
N GLY A 526 17.97 -16.78 -13.00
CA GLY A 526 18.20 -17.49 -14.25
C GLY A 526 19.13 -16.76 -15.20
N ASN A 527 19.34 -17.35 -16.37
CA ASN A 527 20.22 -16.77 -17.39
C ASN A 527 19.57 -15.58 -18.06
N ILE A 528 20.28 -14.45 -18.09
CA ILE A 528 19.82 -13.21 -18.73
C ILE A 528 20.40 -13.16 -20.13
N THR A 529 19.51 -13.08 -21.11
CA THR A 529 19.86 -12.92 -22.53
C THR A 529 19.22 -11.64 -23.07
N HIS A 530 19.73 -11.13 -24.19
CA HIS A 530 19.11 -10.01 -24.87
C HIS A 530 19.04 -10.22 -26.38
N GLU A 531 18.01 -9.66 -27.01
CA GLU A 531 17.84 -9.63 -28.47
C GLU A 531 17.64 -8.19 -28.95
N PHE A 532 18.23 -7.85 -30.09
CA PHE A 532 17.98 -6.56 -30.72
C PHE A 532 16.61 -6.58 -31.41
N PHE A 533 15.81 -5.54 -31.18
CA PHE A 533 14.50 -5.36 -31.81
C PHE A 533 14.55 -4.18 -32.80
N PRO A 534 14.79 -4.45 -34.10
CA PRO A 534 15.11 -3.40 -35.08
C PRO A 534 14.01 -2.36 -35.23
N LYS A 535 12.74 -2.79 -35.18
CA LYS A 535 11.57 -1.90 -35.39
C LYS A 535 11.50 -0.73 -34.39
N LYS A 536 12.06 -0.90 -33.19
CA LYS A 536 12.08 0.14 -32.15
C LYS A 536 13.49 0.60 -31.77
N SER A 537 14.54 0.08 -32.41
CA SER A 537 15.95 0.36 -32.08
C SER A 537 16.25 0.19 -30.58
N MET A 538 15.81 -0.93 -30.00
CA MET A 538 16.03 -1.27 -28.58
C MET A 538 16.42 -2.74 -28.43
N TYR A 539 17.11 -3.06 -27.34
CA TYR A 539 17.41 -4.41 -26.88
C TYR A 539 16.37 -4.85 -25.85
N ARG A 540 15.77 -6.03 -26.08
CA ARG A 540 14.87 -6.67 -25.12
C ARG A 540 15.69 -7.59 -24.24
N TYR A 541 15.60 -7.42 -22.94
CA TYR A 541 16.26 -8.28 -21.96
C TYR A 541 15.26 -9.31 -21.45
N THR A 542 15.69 -10.57 -21.45
CA THR A 542 14.86 -11.72 -21.13
C THR A 542 15.58 -12.68 -20.20
N LEU A 543 14.83 -13.28 -19.27
CA LEU A 543 15.26 -14.42 -18.46
C LEU A 543 14.83 -15.73 -19.15
N GLY A 544 15.69 -16.75 -19.16
CA GLY A 544 15.40 -18.09 -19.72
C GLY A 544 16.47 -18.59 -20.69
N PRO A 545 16.17 -19.55 -21.59
CA PRO A 545 14.84 -20.04 -21.96
C PRO A 545 14.24 -21.09 -21.01
N TYR A 546 12.91 -21.21 -21.02
CA TYR A 546 12.13 -22.22 -20.30
C TYR A 546 11.40 -23.15 -21.27
N ALA A 547 11.33 -24.45 -20.94
CA ALA A 547 10.60 -25.44 -21.73
C ALA A 547 9.08 -25.38 -21.47
N ASN A 548 8.68 -25.08 -20.23
CA ASN A 548 7.29 -25.06 -19.79
C ASN A 548 6.83 -23.64 -19.45
N GLU A 549 5.55 -23.36 -19.68
CA GLU A 549 4.93 -22.07 -19.35
C GLU A 549 4.93 -21.81 -17.85
N THR A 550 4.59 -22.82 -17.05
CA THR A 550 4.47 -22.74 -15.59
C THR A 550 5.79 -22.36 -14.92
N ASP A 551 6.92 -22.89 -15.40
CA ASP A 551 8.25 -22.56 -14.88
C ASP A 551 8.60 -21.09 -15.17
N ALA A 552 8.29 -20.64 -16.39
CA ALA A 552 8.49 -19.25 -16.79
C ALA A 552 7.58 -18.30 -15.99
N GLU A 553 6.32 -18.68 -15.73
CA GLU A 553 5.38 -17.89 -14.94
C GLU A 553 5.84 -17.72 -13.49
N SER A 554 6.33 -18.79 -12.86
CA SER A 554 6.89 -18.76 -11.50
C SER A 554 8.05 -17.75 -11.40
N ASP A 555 8.97 -17.76 -12.36
CA ASP A 555 10.08 -16.81 -12.37
C ASP A 555 9.65 -15.39 -12.77
N MET A 556 8.63 -15.23 -13.62
CA MET A 556 8.04 -13.91 -13.90
C MET A 556 7.50 -13.24 -12.63
N ILE A 557 6.83 -13.99 -11.76
CA ILE A 557 6.32 -13.47 -10.47
C ILE A 557 7.47 -12.99 -9.59
N LYS A 558 8.56 -13.76 -9.51
CA LYS A 558 9.77 -13.36 -8.77
C LYS A 558 10.40 -12.08 -9.35
N VAL A 559 10.51 -12.01 -10.68
CA VAL A 559 11.06 -10.83 -11.39
C VAL A 559 10.21 -9.59 -11.11
N ARG A 560 8.88 -9.70 -11.11
CA ARG A 560 7.96 -8.60 -10.75
C ARG A 560 8.16 -8.15 -9.30
N ALA A 561 8.27 -9.09 -8.37
CA ALA A 561 8.51 -8.79 -6.96
C ALA A 561 9.85 -8.04 -6.72
N MET A 562 10.83 -8.19 -7.62
CA MET A 562 12.11 -7.46 -7.56
C MET A 562 12.07 -6.05 -8.16
N GLY A 563 10.91 -5.58 -8.60
CA GLY A 563 10.68 -4.22 -9.08
C GLY A 563 10.53 -4.08 -10.59
N PHE A 564 10.49 -5.19 -11.34
CA PHE A 564 10.20 -5.18 -12.78
C PHE A 564 8.72 -5.47 -13.01
N SER A 565 7.85 -4.53 -12.61
CA SER A 565 6.38 -4.68 -12.65
C SER A 565 5.85 -5.09 -14.02
N ASP A 566 6.51 -4.61 -15.08
CA ASP A 566 6.10 -4.79 -16.48
C ASP A 566 6.65 -6.10 -17.09
N ALA A 567 7.20 -7.00 -16.27
CA ALA A 567 7.69 -8.27 -16.77
C ALA A 567 6.53 -9.15 -17.27
N PHE A 568 6.71 -9.80 -18.42
CA PHE A 568 5.70 -10.66 -19.05
C PHE A 568 6.35 -11.84 -19.78
N LEU A 569 5.55 -12.84 -20.17
CA LEU A 569 6.02 -14.01 -20.92
C LEU A 569 6.00 -13.76 -22.43
N ALA A 570 7.09 -14.12 -23.10
CA ALA A 570 7.20 -14.14 -24.55
C ALA A 570 7.39 -15.59 -25.02
N GLU A 571 6.48 -16.05 -25.88
CA GLU A 571 6.53 -17.38 -26.48
C GLU A 571 7.36 -17.34 -27.76
N TYR A 572 8.25 -18.32 -27.94
CA TYR A 572 9.06 -18.51 -29.14
C TYR A 572 8.83 -19.90 -29.70
N THR A 573 8.66 -19.99 -31.02
CA THR A 573 8.62 -21.25 -31.74
C THR A 573 9.74 -21.24 -32.78
N ASN A 574 10.64 -22.22 -32.72
CA ASN A 574 11.80 -22.30 -33.62
C ASN A 574 12.65 -21.02 -33.64
N GLY A 575 12.82 -20.40 -32.47
CA GLY A 575 13.61 -19.17 -32.31
C GLY A 575 12.89 -17.87 -32.71
N LEU A 576 11.65 -17.94 -33.22
CA LEU A 576 10.86 -16.76 -33.57
C LEU A 576 9.78 -16.51 -32.52
N ARG A 577 9.65 -15.25 -32.09
CA ARG A 577 8.60 -14.86 -31.14
C ARG A 577 7.22 -14.96 -31.80
N THR A 578 6.35 -15.79 -31.25
CA THR A 578 4.99 -16.05 -31.77
C THR A 578 3.90 -15.37 -30.95
N ASN A 579 4.08 -15.27 -29.63
CA ASN A 579 3.03 -14.76 -28.73
C ASN A 579 3.59 -13.95 -27.54
N THR A 580 2.71 -13.22 -26.87
CA THR A 580 2.98 -12.53 -25.60
C THR A 580 1.86 -12.84 -24.61
N LEU A 581 2.21 -13.38 -23.45
CA LEU A 581 1.26 -13.80 -22.41
C LEU A 581 1.47 -12.93 -21.16
N HIS A 582 0.41 -12.71 -20.39
CA HIS A 582 0.41 -11.96 -19.13
C HIS A 582 0.95 -10.51 -19.21
N HIS A 583 0.90 -9.90 -20.39
CA HIS A 583 1.19 -8.48 -20.54
C HIS A 583 -0.02 -7.66 -20.09
N ALA A 584 0.11 -6.94 -18.98
CA ALA A 584 -0.88 -5.93 -18.61
C ALA A 584 -0.92 -4.88 -19.74
N ARG A 585 -2.06 -4.77 -20.44
CA ARG A 585 -2.21 -3.78 -21.52
C ARG A 585 -2.54 -2.42 -20.96
#